data_AF-A0A2E0FKC8-F1
#
_entry.id   AF-A0A2E0FKC8-F1
#
_cell.length_a   1.000
_cell.length_b   1.000
_cell.length_c   1.000
_cell.angle_alpha   90.00
_cell.angle_beta   90.00
_cell.angle_gamma   90.00
#
_symmetry.space_group_name_H-M   'P 1'
#
loop_
_entity.id
_entity.type
_entity.pdbx_description
1 polymer ?
#
loop_
_entity_poly.entity_id
_entity_poly.type
_entity_poly.pdbx_seq_one_letter_code
_entity_poly.pdbx_strand_id
1 'polypeptide(L)'
;MAKSSIRLVDTSAQIQKKVERALRSEVNKVLAKSVKSIEAKIKPIIQGALTNSPEIQSLNGGTLAADFGLTSNPGNQIVTAIVSTLQVRAERGKGKNLGGVIVELQPTDYANLLGLPAAEQQIDGGSIPWLYWLLTQGDTIIIANYGVEYGQFGRTGEARMSEKFAPFKVDSNFSGTPENNFITRAVNTVSKQIRQAIQGSI
;
A
#
# COMPACT_ATOMS: atom_id res chain seq x y z
N MET A 1 57.92 -45.96 11.56
CA MET A 1 56.62 -45.34 11.89
C MET A 1 56.47 -44.06 11.09
N ALA A 2 55.56 -44.00 10.12
CA ALA A 2 55.34 -42.79 9.33
C ALA A 2 54.59 -41.75 10.18
N LYS A 3 55.22 -40.58 10.38
CA LYS A 3 54.61 -39.42 11.05
C LYS A 3 53.75 -38.68 10.02
N SER A 4 52.46 -38.95 9.99
CA SER A 4 51.51 -38.20 9.15
C SER A 4 51.12 -36.91 9.88
N SER A 5 51.51 -35.76 9.34
CA SER A 5 51.05 -34.45 9.82
C SER A 5 49.83 -34.01 9.02
N ILE A 6 48.70 -33.78 9.68
CA ILE A 6 47.53 -33.16 9.06
C ILE A 6 47.76 -31.65 9.04
N ARG A 7 47.67 -31.02 7.86
CA ARG A 7 47.75 -29.56 7.70
C ARG A 7 46.42 -29.06 7.15
N LEU A 8 45.90 -27.98 7.75
CA LEU A 8 44.79 -27.24 7.17
C LEU A 8 45.32 -26.50 5.93
N VAL A 9 44.73 -26.82 4.77
CA VAL A 9 45.13 -26.26 3.47
C VAL A 9 44.53 -24.87 3.24
N ASP A 10 43.37 -24.59 3.84
CA ASP A 10 42.69 -23.30 3.76
C ASP A 10 42.97 -22.45 5.01
N THR A 11 43.14 -21.14 4.78
CA THR A 11 43.11 -20.10 5.82
C THR A 11 41.69 -19.90 6.37
N SER A 12 41.57 -19.39 7.60
CA SER A 12 40.27 -19.05 8.19
C SER A 12 39.41 -18.14 7.30
N ALA A 13 40.04 -17.20 6.59
CA ALA A 13 39.36 -16.32 5.64
C ALA A 13 38.80 -17.07 4.43
N GLN A 14 39.49 -18.11 3.93
CA GLN A 14 39.00 -18.95 2.85
C GLN A 14 37.84 -19.84 3.31
N ILE A 15 37.92 -20.38 4.53
CA ILE A 15 36.83 -21.15 5.14
C ILE A 15 35.58 -20.26 5.30
N GLN A 16 35.75 -19.06 5.87
CA GLN A 16 34.65 -18.10 6.02
C GLN A 16 33.98 -17.80 4.67
N LYS A 17 34.74 -17.49 3.62
CA LYS A 17 34.20 -17.24 2.28
C LYS A 17 33.45 -18.44 1.70
N LYS A 18 33.93 -19.67 1.92
CA LYS A 18 33.25 -20.89 1.48
C LYS A 18 31.93 -21.08 2.23
N VAL A 19 31.93 -20.89 3.55
CA VAL A 19 30.73 -20.96 4.40
C VAL A 19 29.71 -19.90 4.00
N GLU A 20 30.11 -18.63 3.84
CA GLU A 20 29.23 -17.54 3.41
C GLU A 20 28.61 -17.82 2.04
N ARG A 21 29.38 -18.37 1.09
CA ARG A 21 28.88 -18.74 -0.23
C ARG A 21 27.83 -19.86 -0.15
N ALA A 22 28.10 -20.90 0.65
CA ALA A 22 27.17 -22.00 0.85
C ALA A 22 25.87 -21.53 1.53
N LEU A 23 25.99 -20.75 2.61
CA LEU A 23 24.86 -20.15 3.30
C LEU A 23 24.00 -19.30 2.36
N ARG A 24 24.62 -18.43 1.56
CA ARG A 24 23.91 -17.59 0.59
C ARG A 24 23.15 -18.41 -0.45
N SER A 25 23.75 -19.50 -0.94
CA SER A 25 23.08 -20.39 -1.89
C SER A 25 21.81 -20.98 -1.28
N GLU A 26 21.89 -21.49 -0.06
CA GLU A 26 20.72 -22.10 0.61
C GLU A 26 19.66 -21.06 0.98
N VAL A 27 20.06 -19.91 1.54
CA VAL A 27 19.14 -18.80 1.85
C VAL A 27 18.39 -18.35 0.60
N ASN A 28 19.09 -18.08 -0.51
CA ASN A 28 18.43 -17.64 -1.75
C ASN A 28 17.44 -18.69 -2.29
N LYS A 29 17.74 -19.99 -2.16
CA LYS A 29 16.82 -21.07 -2.56
C LYS A 29 15.57 -21.10 -1.70
N VAL A 30 15.70 -20.97 -0.39
CA VAL A 30 14.57 -20.91 0.54
C VAL A 30 13.71 -19.69 0.23
N LEU A 31 14.30 -18.50 0.18
CA LEU A 31 13.59 -17.25 -0.11
C LEU A 31 12.81 -17.33 -1.43
N ALA A 32 13.43 -17.84 -2.50
CA ALA A 32 12.76 -17.98 -3.79
C ALA A 32 11.56 -18.93 -3.75
N LYS A 33 11.61 -20.01 -2.96
CA LYS A 33 10.49 -20.94 -2.76
C LYS A 33 9.38 -20.31 -1.90
N SER A 34 9.74 -19.47 -0.94
CA SER A 34 8.82 -18.83 -0.01
C SER A 34 7.97 -17.72 -0.63
N VAL A 35 8.43 -17.07 -1.72
CA VAL A 35 7.74 -15.92 -2.36
C VAL A 35 6.24 -16.14 -2.54
N LYS A 36 5.82 -17.24 -3.17
CA LYS A 36 4.39 -17.51 -3.43
C LYS A 36 3.58 -17.70 -2.15
N SER A 37 4.18 -18.36 -1.16
CA SER A 37 3.56 -18.59 0.16
C SER A 37 3.39 -17.28 0.93
N ILE A 38 4.42 -16.42 0.88
CA ILE A 38 4.39 -15.08 1.48
C ILE A 38 3.27 -14.27 0.82
N GLU A 39 3.24 -14.18 -0.50
CA GLU A 39 2.21 -13.45 -1.25
C GLU A 39 0.80 -13.93 -0.87
N ALA A 40 0.57 -15.25 -0.87
CA ALA A 40 -0.72 -15.84 -0.52
C ALA A 40 -1.18 -15.50 0.91
N LYS A 41 -0.25 -15.34 1.86
CA LYS A 41 -0.58 -14.99 3.25
C LYS A 41 -0.76 -13.49 3.47
N ILE A 42 0.05 -12.65 2.84
CA ILE A 42 0.00 -11.19 3.07
C ILE A 42 -1.15 -10.53 2.30
N LYS A 43 -1.55 -11.08 1.13
CA LYS A 43 -2.61 -10.53 0.30
C LYS A 43 -3.94 -10.35 1.05
N PRO A 44 -4.51 -11.36 1.74
CA PRO A 44 -5.74 -11.18 2.51
C PRO A 44 -5.58 -10.23 3.71
N ILE A 45 -4.38 -10.15 4.31
CA ILE A 45 -4.10 -9.22 5.42
C ILE A 45 -4.19 -7.76 4.92
N ILE A 46 -3.52 -7.46 3.80
CA ILE A 46 -3.55 -6.12 3.19
C ILE A 46 -4.96 -5.78 2.71
N GLN A 47 -5.65 -6.72 2.04
CA GLN A 47 -7.02 -6.52 1.59
C GLN A 47 -7.97 -6.19 2.76
N GLY A 48 -7.87 -6.93 3.87
CA GLY A 48 -8.65 -6.66 5.07
C GLY A 48 -8.34 -5.29 5.68
N ALA A 49 -7.06 -4.93 5.78
CA ALA A 49 -6.64 -3.63 6.30
C ALA A 49 -7.18 -2.45 5.48
N LEU A 50 -7.11 -2.55 4.15
CA LEU A 50 -7.64 -1.52 3.25
C LEU A 50 -9.16 -1.43 3.34
N THR A 51 -9.85 -2.58 3.29
CA THR A 51 -11.32 -2.62 3.38
C THR A 51 -11.81 -1.98 4.69
N ASN A 52 -11.10 -2.21 5.80
CA ASN A 52 -11.47 -1.69 7.11
C ASN A 52 -10.91 -0.28 7.39
N SER A 53 -10.24 0.36 6.42
CA SER A 53 -9.75 1.72 6.60
C SER A 53 -10.91 2.72 6.73
N PRO A 54 -10.80 3.76 7.58
CA PRO A 54 -11.85 4.77 7.73
C PRO A 54 -12.25 5.42 6.40
N GLU A 55 -11.30 5.60 5.48
CA GLU A 55 -11.51 6.21 4.18
C GLU A 55 -12.36 5.32 3.28
N ILE A 56 -12.03 4.02 3.16
CA ILE A 56 -12.84 3.08 2.36
C ILE A 56 -14.24 2.92 2.94
N GLN A 57 -14.38 2.91 4.28
CA GLN A 57 -15.68 2.88 4.94
C GLN A 57 -16.48 4.17 4.67
N SER A 58 -15.83 5.33 4.73
CA SER A 58 -16.47 6.64 4.49
C SER A 58 -16.87 6.84 3.01
N LEU A 59 -16.16 6.20 2.08
CA LEU A 59 -16.55 6.15 0.66
C LEU A 59 -17.77 5.25 0.39
N ASN A 60 -18.13 4.38 1.35
CA ASN A 60 -19.31 3.53 1.28
C ASN A 60 -20.54 4.19 1.94
N GLY A 61 -20.91 5.37 1.46
CA GLY A 61 -22.08 6.12 1.96
C GLY A 61 -21.83 6.84 3.30
N GLY A 62 -20.59 7.21 3.60
CA GLY A 62 -20.23 8.07 4.72
C GLY A 62 -19.87 9.49 4.28
N THR A 63 -19.16 10.20 5.15
CA THR A 63 -18.77 11.60 4.94
C THR A 63 -18.07 11.85 3.59
N LEU A 64 -17.11 11.01 3.20
CA LEU A 64 -16.37 11.19 1.95
C LEU A 64 -17.27 10.96 0.73
N ALA A 65 -18.22 10.03 0.80
CA ALA A 65 -19.17 9.83 -0.27
C ALA A 65 -20.04 11.08 -0.48
N ALA A 66 -20.50 11.70 0.62
CA ALA A 66 -21.25 12.94 0.59
C ALA A 66 -20.40 14.12 0.08
N ASP A 67 -19.19 14.30 0.62
CA ASP A 67 -18.28 15.41 0.30
C ASP A 67 -17.91 15.44 -1.18
N PHE A 68 -17.65 14.27 -1.77
CA PHE A 68 -17.29 14.15 -3.17
C PHE A 68 -18.49 13.94 -4.11
N GLY A 69 -19.71 13.81 -3.56
CA GLY A 69 -20.93 13.61 -4.33
C GLY A 69 -20.98 12.26 -5.06
N LEU A 70 -20.43 11.20 -4.46
CA LEU A 70 -20.30 9.89 -5.08
C LEU A 70 -21.63 9.16 -5.15
N THR A 71 -22.11 8.87 -6.37
CA THR A 71 -23.38 8.16 -6.58
C THR A 71 -23.24 6.63 -6.60
N SER A 72 -22.04 6.11 -6.38
CA SER A 72 -21.75 4.67 -6.34
C SER A 72 -20.59 4.40 -5.40
N ASN A 73 -20.56 3.22 -4.77
CA ASN A 73 -19.46 2.82 -3.89
C ASN A 73 -18.21 2.38 -4.69
N PRO A 74 -17.08 3.12 -4.65
CA PRO A 74 -15.86 2.77 -5.38
C PRO A 74 -14.92 1.84 -4.59
N GLY A 75 -15.22 1.57 -3.31
CA GLY A 75 -14.29 0.97 -2.36
C GLY A 75 -13.73 -0.37 -2.82
N ASN A 76 -14.58 -1.29 -3.28
CA ASN A 76 -14.14 -2.61 -3.75
C ASN A 76 -13.22 -2.53 -4.98
N GLN A 77 -13.48 -1.59 -5.89
CA GLN A 77 -12.65 -1.39 -7.08
C GLN A 77 -11.27 -0.86 -6.69
N ILE A 78 -11.23 0.11 -5.77
CA ILE A 78 -9.98 0.70 -5.26
C ILE A 78 -9.16 -0.36 -4.51
N VAL A 79 -9.77 -1.09 -3.57
CA VAL A 79 -9.08 -2.15 -2.82
C VAL A 79 -8.53 -3.21 -3.78
N THR A 80 -9.31 -3.64 -4.76
CA THR A 80 -8.87 -4.62 -5.76
C THR A 80 -7.70 -4.09 -6.58
N ALA A 81 -7.77 -2.84 -7.04
CA ALA A 81 -6.70 -2.21 -7.82
C ALA A 81 -5.39 -2.12 -7.02
N ILE A 82 -5.44 -1.74 -5.74
CA ILE A 82 -4.25 -1.70 -4.87
C ILE A 82 -3.68 -3.11 -4.69
N VAL A 83 -4.52 -4.06 -4.26
CA VAL A 83 -4.10 -5.43 -3.96
C VAL A 83 -3.56 -6.16 -5.20
N SER A 84 -4.02 -5.81 -6.39
CA SER A 84 -3.51 -6.37 -7.65
C SER A 84 -2.07 -5.96 -7.98
N THR A 85 -1.57 -4.86 -7.39
CA THR A 85 -0.19 -4.40 -7.57
C THR A 85 0.80 -5.00 -6.59
N LEU A 86 0.33 -5.80 -5.63
CA LEU A 86 1.18 -6.48 -4.67
C LEU A 86 2.18 -7.37 -5.41
N GLN A 87 3.46 -7.12 -5.22
CA GLN A 87 4.54 -7.95 -5.74
C GLN A 87 5.46 -8.38 -4.62
N VAL A 88 5.71 -9.68 -4.54
CA VAL A 88 6.69 -10.25 -3.61
C VAL A 88 7.83 -10.82 -4.43
N ARG A 89 9.07 -10.42 -4.13
CA ARG A 89 10.25 -10.97 -4.78
C ARG A 89 11.36 -11.29 -3.79
N ALA A 90 12.10 -12.35 -4.08
CA ALA A 90 13.32 -12.67 -3.36
C ALA A 90 14.46 -11.80 -3.89
N GLU A 91 15.15 -11.13 -2.98
CA GLU A 91 16.36 -10.36 -3.27
C GLU A 91 17.60 -11.20 -2.96
N ARG A 92 18.51 -11.30 -3.93
CA ARG A 92 19.77 -12.03 -3.76
C ARG A 92 20.73 -11.23 -2.90
N GLY A 93 21.32 -11.88 -1.90
CA GLY A 93 22.34 -11.27 -1.06
C GLY A 93 23.58 -10.82 -1.83
N LYS A 94 24.08 -9.61 -1.52
CA LYS A 94 25.35 -9.06 -2.01
C LYS A 94 26.28 -8.73 -0.83
N GLY A 95 27.59 -8.92 -1.00
CA GLY A 95 28.58 -8.55 0.02
C GLY A 95 28.41 -9.32 1.33
N LYS A 96 28.02 -8.64 2.42
CA LYS A 96 27.72 -9.27 3.73
C LYS A 96 26.24 -9.65 3.89
N ASN A 97 25.35 -9.20 3.01
CA ASN A 97 23.93 -9.53 3.06
C ASN A 97 23.70 -10.94 2.49
N LEU A 98 22.88 -11.74 3.17
CA LEU A 98 22.51 -13.10 2.75
C LEU A 98 21.34 -13.11 1.75
N GLY A 99 20.58 -12.01 1.67
CA GLY A 99 19.40 -11.86 0.83
C GLY A 99 18.20 -11.37 1.64
N GLY A 100 17.05 -11.25 1.00
CA GLY A 100 15.83 -10.82 1.65
C GLY A 100 14.59 -11.06 0.81
N VAL A 101 13.45 -10.62 1.33
CA VAL A 101 12.20 -10.54 0.59
C VAL A 101 11.84 -9.06 0.47
N ILE A 102 11.57 -8.63 -0.74
CA ILE A 102 11.00 -7.31 -1.01
C ILE A 102 9.51 -7.52 -1.26
N VAL A 103 8.71 -6.75 -0.54
CA VAL A 103 7.27 -6.62 -0.76
C VAL A 103 7.03 -5.21 -1.28
N GLU A 104 6.57 -5.12 -2.51
CA GLU A 104 6.14 -3.87 -3.13
C GLU A 104 4.62 -3.85 -3.22
N LEU A 105 4.06 -2.69 -2.91
CA LEU A 105 2.64 -2.42 -3.01
C LEU A 105 2.50 -1.01 -3.54
N GLN A 106 1.56 -0.83 -4.48
CA GLN A 106 1.12 0.47 -4.97
C GLN A 106 2.22 1.29 -5.69
N PRO A 107 2.10 1.51 -7.00
CA PRO A 107 2.95 2.46 -7.74
C PRO A 107 2.96 3.86 -7.12
N THR A 108 4.12 4.52 -7.14
CA THR A 108 4.33 5.86 -6.55
C THR A 108 3.60 6.98 -7.29
N ASP A 109 3.24 6.75 -8.55
CA ASP A 109 2.47 7.67 -9.39
C ASP A 109 0.96 7.46 -9.30
N TYR A 110 0.52 6.44 -8.56
CA TYR A 110 -0.88 6.03 -8.46
C TYR A 110 -1.57 5.72 -9.79
N ALA A 111 -0.83 5.41 -10.86
CA ALA A 111 -1.41 5.22 -12.20
C ALA A 111 -2.50 4.13 -12.24
N ASN A 112 -2.35 3.06 -11.45
CA ASN A 112 -3.34 1.99 -11.31
C ASN A 112 -4.66 2.45 -10.62
N LEU A 113 -4.62 3.53 -9.84
CA LEU A 113 -5.79 4.07 -9.14
C LEU A 113 -6.40 5.24 -9.89
N LEU A 114 -5.58 6.19 -10.33
CA LEU A 114 -6.03 7.38 -11.03
C LEU A 114 -6.52 7.08 -12.46
N GLY A 115 -6.16 5.91 -13.02
CA GLY A 115 -6.73 5.41 -14.27
C GLY A 115 -8.08 4.69 -14.11
N LEU A 116 -8.61 4.53 -12.88
CA LEU A 116 -9.90 3.87 -12.68
C LEU A 116 -11.04 4.81 -13.11
N PRO A 117 -12.12 4.30 -13.73
CA PRO A 117 -13.32 5.10 -13.98
C PRO A 117 -13.91 5.72 -12.72
N ALA A 118 -13.72 5.07 -11.57
CA ALA A 118 -14.18 5.56 -10.27
C ALA A 118 -13.28 6.65 -9.65
N ALA A 119 -12.09 6.93 -10.20
CA ALA A 119 -11.16 7.92 -9.64
C ALA A 119 -11.71 9.36 -9.73
N GLU A 120 -12.68 9.58 -10.61
CA GLU A 120 -13.32 10.86 -10.84
C GLU A 120 -14.84 10.75 -10.71
N GLN A 121 -15.47 11.84 -10.29
CA GLN A 121 -16.91 11.98 -10.31
C GLN A 121 -17.31 12.98 -11.40
N GLN A 122 -17.93 12.47 -12.48
CA GLN A 122 -18.47 13.31 -13.56
C GLN A 122 -19.53 14.26 -13.03
N ILE A 123 -19.51 15.52 -13.46
CA ILE A 123 -20.46 16.59 -13.12
C ILE A 123 -20.78 17.42 -14.37
N ASP A 124 -21.80 18.27 -14.29
CA ASP A 124 -22.07 19.23 -15.36
C ASP A 124 -20.88 20.20 -15.50
N GLY A 125 -20.21 20.18 -16.65
CA GLY A 125 -19.05 21.03 -16.92
C GLY A 125 -17.67 20.42 -16.62
N GLY A 126 -17.60 19.13 -16.25
CA GLY A 126 -16.30 18.43 -16.13
C GLY A 126 -16.34 17.22 -15.19
N SER A 127 -15.23 16.99 -14.50
CA SER A 127 -15.11 15.92 -13.51
C SER A 127 -14.40 16.40 -12.25
N ILE A 128 -14.76 15.78 -11.13
CA ILE A 128 -14.14 16.00 -9.82
C ILE A 128 -13.10 14.90 -9.60
N PRO A 129 -11.79 15.20 -9.59
CA PRO A 129 -10.72 14.22 -9.38
C PRO A 129 -10.54 13.90 -7.89
N TRP A 130 -11.60 13.44 -7.25
CA TRP A 130 -11.67 13.27 -5.80
C TRP A 130 -10.64 12.28 -5.25
N LEU A 131 -10.31 11.22 -6.00
CA LEU A 131 -9.35 10.22 -5.53
C LEU A 131 -7.94 10.78 -5.50
N TYR A 132 -7.59 11.64 -6.47
CA TYR A 132 -6.33 12.38 -6.45
C TYR A 132 -6.27 13.31 -5.23
N TRP A 133 -7.36 14.01 -4.92
CA TRP A 133 -7.44 14.87 -3.74
C TRP A 133 -7.22 14.09 -2.44
N LEU A 134 -7.93 12.97 -2.29
CA LEU A 134 -7.84 12.10 -1.11
C LEU A 134 -6.43 11.53 -0.91
N LEU A 135 -5.72 11.22 -2.00
CA LEU A 135 -4.39 10.59 -1.95
C LEU A 135 -3.23 11.59 -1.76
N THR A 136 -3.35 12.83 -2.23
CA THR A 136 -2.18 13.69 -2.44
C THR A 136 -2.27 15.11 -1.87
N GLN A 137 -3.47 15.65 -1.67
CA GLN A 137 -3.63 17.08 -1.37
C GLN A 137 -3.52 17.44 0.10
N GLY A 138 -3.51 16.46 1.00
CA GLY A 138 -3.48 16.68 2.45
C GLY A 138 -4.53 17.69 2.89
N ASP A 139 -4.12 18.61 3.76
CA ASP A 139 -4.98 19.67 4.31
C ASP A 139 -5.10 20.93 3.44
N THR A 140 -4.67 20.89 2.17
CA THR A 140 -4.75 22.05 1.29
C THR A 140 -6.20 22.40 0.94
N ILE A 141 -6.46 23.69 0.77
CA ILE A 141 -7.73 24.17 0.24
C ILE A 141 -7.79 23.82 -1.25
N ILE A 142 -8.78 23.04 -1.62
CA ILE A 142 -8.99 22.57 -2.99
C ILE A 142 -9.92 23.52 -3.74
N ILE A 143 -10.99 23.98 -3.08
CA ILE A 143 -11.96 24.91 -3.66
C ILE A 143 -12.12 26.08 -2.70
N ALA A 144 -11.64 27.25 -3.11
CA ALA A 144 -11.63 28.44 -2.24
C ALA A 144 -13.03 29.02 -2.01
N ASN A 145 -13.90 28.97 -3.01
CA ASN A 145 -15.17 29.69 -3.03
C ASN A 145 -16.39 28.85 -2.63
N TYR A 146 -16.22 27.54 -2.45
CA TYR A 146 -17.31 26.62 -2.11
C TYR A 146 -16.84 25.65 -1.05
N GLY A 147 -17.75 25.24 -0.17
CA GLY A 147 -17.56 24.12 0.75
C GLY A 147 -18.81 23.28 0.90
N VAL A 148 -18.73 22.22 1.69
CA VAL A 148 -19.80 21.22 1.80
C VAL A 148 -20.85 21.66 2.82
N GLU A 149 -22.10 21.73 2.37
CA GLU A 149 -23.29 21.90 3.19
C GLU A 149 -24.04 20.56 3.26
N TYR A 150 -24.05 19.95 4.45
CA TYR A 150 -24.77 18.69 4.68
C TYR A 150 -26.28 18.91 4.84
N GLY A 151 -27.07 17.98 4.30
CA GLY A 151 -28.53 18.00 4.35
C GLY A 151 -29.13 17.15 3.23
N GLN A 152 -30.46 17.16 3.10
CA GLN A 152 -31.13 16.41 2.04
C GLN A 152 -31.02 17.12 0.68
N PHE A 153 -29.80 17.10 0.12
CA PHE A 153 -29.44 17.84 -1.08
C PHE A 153 -28.58 17.02 -2.03
N GLY A 154 -28.48 17.55 -3.25
CA GLY A 154 -27.49 17.10 -4.22
C GLY A 154 -27.72 15.67 -4.71
N ARG A 155 -26.67 15.09 -5.28
CA ARG A 155 -26.75 13.83 -6.02
C ARG A 155 -26.81 12.60 -5.12
N THR A 156 -26.16 12.68 -3.96
CA THR A 156 -26.18 11.63 -2.94
C THR A 156 -27.41 11.72 -2.07
N GLY A 157 -28.09 12.88 -2.04
CA GLY A 157 -29.14 13.18 -1.08
C GLY A 157 -28.60 13.57 0.30
N GLU A 158 -27.29 13.82 0.44
CA GLU A 158 -26.63 14.03 1.74
C GLU A 158 -25.86 15.36 1.83
N ALA A 159 -25.53 15.98 0.71
CA ALA A 159 -24.71 17.19 0.69
C ALA A 159 -24.82 17.97 -0.62
N ARG A 160 -24.47 19.26 -0.56
CA ARG A 160 -24.23 20.12 -1.74
C ARG A 160 -23.03 21.04 -1.51
N MET A 161 -22.46 21.55 -2.60
CA MET A 161 -21.48 22.63 -2.53
C MET A 161 -22.19 23.98 -2.34
N SER A 162 -21.67 24.82 -1.45
CA SER A 162 -22.28 26.09 -1.03
C SER A 162 -21.21 27.13 -0.69
N GLU A 163 -21.38 28.36 -1.16
CA GLU A 163 -20.44 29.48 -0.91
C GLU A 163 -20.37 29.84 0.58
N LYS A 164 -21.48 29.67 1.30
CA LYS A 164 -21.59 29.94 2.73
C LYS A 164 -20.65 29.05 3.58
N PHE A 165 -20.33 27.88 3.07
CA PHE A 165 -19.50 26.88 3.76
C PHE A 165 -18.09 26.79 3.19
N ALA A 166 -17.72 27.70 2.29
CA ALA A 166 -16.36 27.80 1.78
C ALA A 166 -15.33 28.01 2.90
N PRO A 167 -14.09 27.50 2.74
CA PRO A 167 -13.58 26.73 1.60
C PRO A 167 -13.76 25.21 1.75
N PHE A 168 -13.62 24.48 0.64
CA PHE A 168 -13.54 23.02 0.63
C PHE A 168 -12.08 22.56 0.73
N LYS A 169 -11.87 21.63 1.66
CA LYS A 169 -10.72 20.72 1.71
C LYS A 169 -11.23 19.33 2.09
N VAL A 170 -10.44 18.30 1.79
CA VAL A 170 -10.72 16.97 2.34
C VAL A 170 -10.60 17.04 3.87
N ASP A 171 -11.52 16.41 4.59
CA ASP A 171 -11.45 16.32 6.06
C ASP A 171 -10.07 15.80 6.48
N SER A 172 -9.45 16.51 7.43
CA SER A 172 -8.11 16.20 7.94
C SER A 172 -7.96 14.76 8.45
N ASN A 173 -9.05 14.15 8.92
CA ASN A 173 -9.06 12.76 9.38
C ASN A 173 -8.87 11.75 8.24
N PHE A 174 -9.20 12.14 6.99
CA PHE A 174 -9.12 11.26 5.81
C PHE A 174 -8.06 11.71 4.81
N SER A 175 -7.69 12.99 4.81
CA SER A 175 -6.77 13.56 3.84
C SER A 175 -5.42 12.81 3.79
N GLY A 176 -4.82 12.81 2.60
CA GLY A 176 -3.60 12.07 2.33
C GLY A 176 -2.57 12.90 1.58
N THR A 177 -1.29 12.64 1.85
CA THR A 177 -0.15 13.08 1.05
C THR A 177 0.46 11.88 0.33
N PRO A 178 1.37 12.08 -0.65
CA PRO A 178 2.07 10.98 -1.30
C PRO A 178 2.78 10.02 -0.32
N GLU A 179 3.23 10.52 0.84
CA GLU A 179 3.92 9.75 1.87
C GLU A 179 2.98 9.22 2.97
N ASN A 180 1.84 9.88 3.19
CA ASN A 180 0.90 9.54 4.27
C ASN A 180 -0.55 9.63 3.78
N ASN A 181 -1.10 8.51 3.33
CA ASN A 181 -2.50 8.39 2.92
C ASN A 181 -3.10 7.09 3.48
N PHE A 182 -4.36 6.82 3.16
CA PHE A 182 -5.06 5.65 3.69
C PHE A 182 -4.36 4.32 3.35
N ILE A 183 -3.65 4.23 2.22
CA ILE A 183 -2.93 3.03 1.82
C ILE A 183 -1.75 2.79 2.76
N THR A 184 -0.90 3.80 2.97
CA THR A 184 0.26 3.68 3.86
C THR A 184 -0.19 3.49 5.31
N ARG A 185 -1.23 4.20 5.75
CA ARG A 185 -1.85 4.01 7.08
C ARG A 185 -2.37 2.59 7.27
N ALA A 186 -3.17 2.07 6.33
CA ALA A 186 -3.73 0.73 6.40
C ALA A 186 -2.64 -0.35 6.47
N VAL A 187 -1.58 -0.24 5.68
CA VAL A 187 -0.47 -1.21 5.73
C VAL A 187 0.29 -1.12 7.06
N ASN A 188 0.48 0.09 7.59
CA ASN A 188 1.17 0.30 8.86
C ASN A 188 0.47 -0.40 10.04
N THR A 189 -0.87 -0.38 10.09
CA THR A 189 -1.64 -1.02 11.18
C THR A 189 -1.45 -2.54 11.21
N VAL A 190 -1.25 -3.18 10.06
CA VAL A 190 -1.06 -4.64 9.93
C VAL A 190 0.40 -5.05 9.72
N SER A 191 1.35 -4.12 9.84
CA SER A 191 2.78 -4.37 9.61
C SER A 191 3.34 -5.54 10.43
N LYS A 192 2.88 -5.71 11.68
CA LYS A 192 3.25 -6.85 12.54
C LYS A 192 2.75 -8.18 11.96
N GLN A 193 1.51 -8.24 11.48
CA GLN A 193 0.93 -9.45 10.89
C GLN A 193 1.63 -9.81 9.58
N ILE A 194 1.98 -8.82 8.75
CA ILE A 194 2.77 -9.01 7.54
C ILE A 194 4.14 -9.62 7.88
N ARG A 195 4.84 -9.09 8.89
CA ARG A 195 6.13 -9.65 9.33
C ARG A 195 6.00 -11.10 9.81
N GLN A 196 4.96 -11.41 10.58
CA GLN A 196 4.69 -12.77 11.04
C GLN A 196 4.38 -13.72 9.88
N ALA A 197 3.62 -13.27 8.88
CA ALA A 197 3.33 -14.03 7.68
C ALA A 197 4.60 -14.32 6.86
N ILE A 198 5.52 -13.37 6.76
CA ILE A 198 6.82 -13.55 6.11
C ILE A 198 7.66 -14.57 6.88
N GLN A 199 7.82 -14.38 8.20
CA GLN A 199 8.62 -15.26 9.06
C GLN A 199 8.10 -16.69 9.07
N GLY A 200 6.78 -16.90 9.14
CA GLY A 200 6.16 -18.22 9.11
C GLY A 200 6.13 -18.87 7.72
N SER A 201 6.76 -18.27 6.71
CA SER A 201 6.84 -18.80 5.35
C SER A 201 8.26 -19.11 4.89
N ILE A 202 9.26 -18.74 5.70
CA ILE A 202 10.69 -19.00 5.50
C ILE A 202 11.08 -20.14 6.44
#